data_AF-A0A1U9VI67-F1
#
_entry.id   AF-A0A1U9VI67-F1
#
_cell.length_a   1.000
_cell.length_b   1.000
_cell.length_c   1.000
_cell.angle_alpha   90.00
_cell.angle_beta   90.00
_cell.angle_gamma   90.00
#
_symmetry.space_group_name_H-M   'P 1'
#
loop_
_entity.id
_entity.type
_entity.pdbx_description
1 polymer ?
#
loop_
_entity_poly.entity_id
_entity_poly.type
_entity_poly.pdbx_seq_one_letter_code
_entity_poly.pdbx_strand_id
1 'polypeptide(L)'
;MKLPLPTSARLKRTVVLAALAGITATQLTACFPLFAGAVAGGVALATDRRPTATQTIDRGLQMEAENSLIARYNGLAHVNVTVYNRKVLLTGEARDEQVKQQIGQYAQKLENAREVVNEMTVGEFSSFGARTNDTYLTTKVKAALAGIEGMPWNSIKVTTEAQAVYLMGVVTESEGERATEAARTVGGVGKVVKVFDYISEDERKRLDANASSTNPSTTSEASQGAPAPQGTPTATQAPAPVTSAAPGQPGAGATVSPTTSPALPPGRQLP
;
A
#
# COMPACT_ATOMS: atom_id res chain seq x y z
N MET A 1 40.81 43.68 31.86
CA MET A 1 39.99 44.65 31.10
C MET A 1 39.14 43.91 30.08
N LYS A 2 37.83 43.75 30.31
CA LYS A 2 36.87 43.26 29.29
C LYS A 2 36.25 44.49 28.62
N LEU A 3 36.57 44.75 27.35
CA LEU A 3 35.96 45.85 26.60
C LEU A 3 34.45 45.60 26.42
N PRO A 4 33.57 46.57 26.69
CA PRO A 4 32.15 46.46 26.38
C PRO A 4 31.95 46.51 24.85
N LEU A 5 31.34 45.47 24.29
CA LEU A 5 30.93 45.45 22.89
C LEU A 5 29.92 46.58 22.59
N PRO A 6 29.99 47.21 21.39
CA PRO A 6 29.15 48.35 21.04
C PRO A 6 27.66 47.97 21.07
N THR A 7 26.85 48.86 21.64
CA THR A 7 25.41 48.71 21.91
C THR A 7 24.61 48.31 20.65
N SER A 8 25.09 48.72 19.47
CA SER A 8 24.50 48.38 18.16
C SER A 8 24.66 46.90 17.78
N ALA A 9 25.74 46.23 18.21
CA ALA A 9 25.95 44.80 17.94
C ALA A 9 25.06 43.92 18.83
N ARG A 10 24.77 44.37 20.05
CA ARG A 10 23.81 43.70 20.94
C ARG A 10 22.39 43.81 20.40
N LEU A 11 21.97 45.00 19.95
CA LEU A 11 20.63 45.19 19.38
C LEU A 11 20.41 44.37 18.10
N LYS A 12 21.40 44.33 17.20
CA LYS A 12 21.32 43.49 15.98
C LYS A 12 21.23 42.01 16.32
N ARG A 13 21.96 41.53 17.33
CA ARG A 13 21.94 40.13 17.75
C ARG A 13 20.61 39.75 18.43
N THR A 14 20.02 40.65 19.21
CA THR A 14 18.69 40.45 19.81
C THR A 14 17.58 40.46 18.75
N VAL A 15 17.66 41.33 17.75
CA VAL A 15 16.70 41.36 16.62
C VAL A 15 16.81 40.10 15.76
N VAL A 16 18.02 39.61 15.47
CA VAL A 16 18.23 38.36 14.73
C VAL A 16 17.73 37.15 15.52
N LEU A 17 17.96 37.10 16.83
CA LEU A 17 17.46 36.02 17.69
C LEU A 17 15.92 36.05 17.81
N ALA A 18 15.31 37.25 17.90
CA ALA A 18 13.86 37.40 17.91
C ALA A 18 13.22 37.00 16.57
N ALA A 19 13.87 37.31 15.44
CA ALA A 19 13.43 36.88 14.11
C ALA A 19 13.53 35.36 13.93
N LEU A 20 14.62 34.73 14.40
CA LEU A 20 14.78 33.26 14.36
C LEU A 20 13.77 32.54 15.28
N ALA A 21 13.43 33.13 16.43
CA ALA A 21 12.40 32.60 17.33
C ALA A 21 10.98 32.76 16.75
N GLY A 22 10.72 33.86 16.04
CA GLY A 22 9.45 34.08 15.33
C GLY A 22 9.22 33.08 14.19
N ILE A 23 10.27 32.77 13.40
CA ILE A 23 10.19 31.82 12.29
C ILE A 23 10.00 30.38 12.78
N THR A 24 10.61 30.01 13.90
CA THR A 24 10.42 28.68 14.50
C THR A 24 9.05 28.51 15.15
N ALA A 25 8.43 29.57 15.67
CA ALA A 25 7.07 29.52 16.23
C ALA A 25 5.98 29.26 15.17
N THR A 26 6.15 29.76 13.94
CA THR A 26 5.21 29.50 12.82
C THR A 26 5.25 28.06 12.29
N GLN A 27 6.32 27.31 12.56
CA GLN A 27 6.45 25.91 12.13
C GLN A 27 5.84 24.91 13.13
N LEU A 28 5.40 25.37 14.32
CA LEU A 28 4.87 24.51 15.38
C LEU A 28 3.34 24.33 15.31
N THR A 29 2.65 25.04 14.43
CA THR A 29 1.20 24.87 14.19
C THR A 29 0.84 23.60 13.40
N ALA A 30 1.84 22.83 12.95
CA ALA A 30 1.65 21.57 12.25
C ALA A 30 1.07 20.43 13.12
N CYS A 31 0.99 20.57 14.46
CA CYS A 31 0.34 19.59 15.33
C CYS A 31 -1.16 19.86 15.61
N PHE A 32 -1.69 21.03 15.26
CA PHE A 32 -3.12 21.33 15.46
C PHE A 32 -4.05 20.58 14.47
N PRO A 33 -3.66 20.33 13.20
CA PRO A 33 -4.43 19.49 12.30
C PRO A 33 -4.58 18.03 12.78
N LEU A 34 -3.70 17.54 13.66
CA LEU A 34 -3.80 16.17 14.20
C LEU A 34 -4.95 16.02 15.19
N PHE A 35 -5.26 17.06 15.98
CA PHE A 35 -6.37 17.02 16.94
C PHE A 35 -7.73 17.28 16.28
N ALA A 36 -7.81 18.18 15.30
CA ALA A 36 -9.00 18.33 14.47
C ALA A 36 -9.20 17.14 13.50
N GLY A 37 -8.10 16.53 13.06
CA GLY A 37 -8.10 15.34 12.20
C GLY A 37 -8.59 14.06 12.90
N ALA A 38 -8.58 13.99 14.23
CA ALA A 38 -9.08 12.82 14.96
C ALA A 38 -10.60 12.61 14.79
N VAL A 39 -11.38 13.70 14.67
CA VAL A 39 -12.84 13.62 14.52
C VAL A 39 -13.23 13.30 13.06
N ALA A 40 -12.51 13.84 12.07
CA ALA A 40 -12.71 13.50 10.66
C ALA A 40 -12.12 12.13 10.27
N GLY A 41 -10.99 11.75 10.88
CA GLY A 41 -10.28 10.49 10.63
C GLY A 41 -11.03 9.25 11.13
N GLY A 42 -11.82 9.37 12.21
CA GLY A 42 -12.67 8.29 12.72
C GLY A 42 -13.78 7.88 11.75
N VAL A 43 -14.32 8.83 10.97
CA VAL A 43 -15.36 8.57 9.94
C VAL A 43 -14.75 8.00 8.66
N ALA A 44 -13.51 8.41 8.31
CA ALA A 44 -12.80 7.90 7.15
C ALA A 44 -12.37 6.43 7.31
N LEU A 45 -12.06 5.98 8.53
CA LEU A 45 -11.74 4.58 8.81
C LEU A 45 -12.96 3.64 8.73
N ALA A 46 -14.18 4.17 8.85
CA ALA A 46 -15.42 3.39 8.88
C ALA A 46 -15.99 3.02 7.49
N THR A 47 -15.37 3.48 6.41
CA THR A 47 -15.92 3.35 5.04
C THR A 47 -15.08 2.47 4.11
N ASP A 48 -13.94 1.92 4.57
CA ASP A 48 -13.16 0.99 3.74
C ASP A 48 -13.74 -0.42 3.86
N ARG A 49 -14.25 -0.94 2.75
CA ARG A 49 -14.91 -2.25 2.68
C ARG A 49 -13.93 -3.43 2.78
N ARG A 50 -12.62 -3.18 2.84
CA ARG A 50 -11.62 -4.24 2.71
C ARG A 50 -11.15 -4.79 4.05
N PRO A 51 -11.11 -6.12 4.20
CA PRO A 51 -10.46 -6.75 5.34
C PRO A 51 -9.00 -6.30 5.44
N THR A 52 -8.54 -5.97 6.66
CA THR A 52 -7.15 -5.59 6.94
C THR A 52 -6.15 -6.64 6.42
N ALA A 53 -6.53 -7.91 6.42
CA ALA A 53 -5.72 -9.00 5.87
C ALA A 53 -5.42 -8.84 4.36
N THR A 54 -6.40 -8.38 3.56
CA THR A 54 -6.22 -8.13 2.13
C THR A 54 -5.29 -6.93 1.89
N GLN A 55 -5.34 -5.91 2.75
CA GLN A 55 -4.46 -4.75 2.64
C GLN A 55 -2.99 -5.12 2.88
N THR A 56 -2.72 -6.02 3.83
CA THR A 56 -1.37 -6.53 4.10
C THR A 56 -0.83 -7.34 2.91
N ILE A 57 -1.65 -8.21 2.32
CA ILE A 57 -1.29 -8.98 1.12
C ILE A 57 -1.02 -8.05 -0.07
N ASP A 58 -1.92 -7.09 -0.33
CA ASP A 58 -1.75 -6.11 -1.40
C ASP A 58 -0.46 -5.30 -1.24
N ARG A 59 -0.14 -4.89 0.00
CA ARG A 59 1.07 -4.12 0.27
C ARG A 59 2.33 -4.96 0.10
N GLY A 60 2.32 -6.21 0.56
CA GLY A 60 3.42 -7.15 0.35
C GLY A 60 3.68 -7.40 -1.14
N LEU A 61 2.61 -7.70 -1.90
CA LEU A 61 2.68 -7.88 -3.35
C LEU A 61 3.20 -6.63 -4.06
N GLN A 62 2.72 -5.44 -3.65
CA GLN A 62 3.20 -4.18 -4.22
C GLN A 62 4.70 -4.00 -3.98
N MET A 63 5.18 -4.20 -2.75
CA MET A 63 6.60 -4.07 -2.42
C MET A 63 7.47 -5.08 -3.18
N GLU A 64 7.04 -6.33 -3.26
CA GLU A 64 7.74 -7.39 -3.99
C GLU A 64 7.83 -7.06 -5.48
N ALA A 65 6.72 -6.66 -6.08
CA ALA A 65 6.63 -6.26 -7.48
C ALA A 65 7.54 -5.06 -7.78
N GLU A 66 7.43 -3.97 -7.00
CA GLU A 66 8.23 -2.76 -7.14
C GLU A 66 9.73 -3.10 -7.06
N ASN A 67 10.15 -3.77 -5.99
CA ASN A 67 11.56 -4.07 -5.77
C ASN A 67 12.12 -5.00 -6.86
N SER A 68 11.37 -6.02 -7.25
CA SER A 68 11.79 -6.96 -8.29
C SER A 68 11.89 -6.31 -9.67
N LEU A 69 10.91 -5.49 -10.04
CA LEU A 69 10.87 -4.85 -11.36
C LEU A 69 11.94 -3.76 -11.47
N ILE A 70 12.10 -2.94 -10.42
CA ILE A 70 13.16 -1.93 -10.38
C ILE A 70 14.54 -2.59 -10.46
N ALA A 71 14.80 -3.65 -9.70
CA ALA A 71 16.09 -4.33 -9.72
C ALA A 71 16.42 -4.97 -11.08
N ARG A 72 15.43 -5.56 -11.75
CA ARG A 72 15.63 -6.29 -13.02
C ARG A 72 15.69 -5.38 -14.25
N TYR A 73 14.93 -4.29 -14.26
CA TYR A 73 14.75 -3.42 -15.43
C TYR A 73 15.30 -2.01 -15.22
N ASN A 74 16.18 -1.83 -14.24
CA ASN A 74 16.85 -0.56 -13.97
C ASN A 74 17.51 0.00 -15.24
N GLY A 75 17.24 1.26 -15.56
CA GLY A 75 17.75 1.93 -16.75
C GLY A 75 17.09 1.51 -18.08
N LEU A 76 16.27 0.46 -18.09
CA LEU A 76 15.48 0.02 -19.25
C LEU A 76 14.02 0.44 -19.16
N ALA A 77 13.50 0.63 -17.94
CA ALA A 77 12.14 1.07 -17.71
C ALA A 77 12.04 1.88 -16.40
N HIS A 78 11.05 2.76 -16.34
CA HIS A 78 10.55 3.36 -15.12
C HIS A 78 9.17 2.79 -14.86
N VAL A 79 9.07 1.88 -13.88
CA VAL A 79 7.83 1.15 -13.60
C VAL A 79 7.20 1.66 -12.31
N ASN A 80 5.96 2.13 -12.41
CA ASN A 80 5.10 2.43 -11.28
C ASN A 80 4.09 1.29 -11.11
N VAL A 81 4.12 0.65 -9.94
CA VAL A 81 3.23 -0.47 -9.62
C VAL A 81 2.15 0.02 -8.66
N THR A 82 0.89 -0.21 -9.00
CA THR A 82 -0.22 0.01 -8.07
C THR A 82 -0.97 -1.29 -7.88
N VAL A 83 -1.17 -1.72 -6.62
CA VAL A 83 -1.94 -2.93 -6.31
C VAL A 83 -3.24 -2.57 -5.59
N TYR A 84 -4.32 -3.24 -5.97
CA TYR A 84 -5.63 -3.18 -5.32
C TYR A 84 -6.34 -4.51 -5.50
N ASN A 85 -6.73 -5.16 -4.40
CA ASN A 85 -7.48 -6.42 -4.41
C ASN A 85 -6.75 -7.49 -5.25
N ARG A 86 -5.44 -7.60 -5.02
CA ARG A 86 -4.50 -8.44 -5.77
C ARG A 86 -4.46 -8.24 -7.29
N LYS A 87 -5.09 -7.17 -7.81
CA LYS A 87 -4.95 -6.72 -9.19
C LYS A 87 -3.78 -5.75 -9.25
N VAL A 88 -2.85 -6.01 -10.16
CA VAL A 88 -1.62 -5.24 -10.34
C VAL A 88 -1.79 -4.37 -11.57
N LEU A 89 -1.71 -3.05 -11.39
CA LEU A 89 -1.61 -2.08 -12.47
C LEU A 89 -0.14 -1.69 -12.64
N LEU A 90 0.37 -1.83 -13.86
CA LEU A 90 1.71 -1.37 -14.25
C LEU A 90 1.57 -0.12 -15.12
N THR A 91 2.25 0.94 -14.72
CA THR A 91 2.28 2.24 -15.38
C THR A 91 3.72 2.76 -15.47
N GLY A 92 3.93 3.86 -16.19
CA GLY A 92 5.25 4.42 -16.49
C GLY A 92 5.72 4.01 -17.88
N GLU A 93 7.03 4.03 -18.10
CA GLU A 93 7.60 3.94 -19.43
C GLU A 93 8.66 2.85 -19.56
N ALA A 94 8.66 2.16 -20.69
CA ALA A 94 9.68 1.20 -21.09
C ALA A 94 10.45 1.74 -22.32
N ARG A 95 11.73 1.36 -22.42
CA ARG A 95 12.59 1.74 -23.54
C ARG A 95 12.08 1.20 -24.88
N ASP A 96 11.53 -0.01 -24.89
CA ASP A 96 10.99 -0.67 -26.07
C ASP A 96 9.84 -1.61 -25.69
N GLU A 97 9.14 -2.10 -26.72
CA GLU A 97 7.98 -2.97 -26.56
C GLU A 97 8.37 -4.35 -25.99
N GLN A 98 9.60 -4.82 -26.24
CA GLN A 98 10.07 -6.09 -25.70
C GLN A 98 10.22 -6.01 -24.18
N VAL A 99 10.83 -4.94 -23.67
CA VAL A 99 10.96 -4.68 -22.22
C VAL A 99 9.58 -4.57 -21.58
N LYS A 100 8.65 -3.82 -22.18
CA LYS A 100 7.27 -3.71 -21.70
C LYS A 100 6.58 -5.08 -21.58
N GLN A 101 6.72 -5.94 -22.58
CA GLN A 101 6.13 -7.28 -22.57
C GLN A 101 6.76 -8.18 -21.49
N GLN A 102 8.09 -8.14 -21.36
CA GLN A 102 8.80 -8.90 -20.33
C GLN A 102 8.37 -8.50 -18.92
N ILE A 103 8.24 -7.20 -18.65
CA ILE A 103 7.74 -6.67 -17.37
C ILE A 103 6.33 -7.20 -17.07
N GLY A 104 5.43 -7.14 -18.06
CA GLY A 104 4.08 -7.67 -17.92
C GLY A 104 4.05 -9.17 -17.60
N GLN A 105 4.83 -9.97 -18.33
CA GLN A 105 4.95 -11.42 -18.10
C GLN A 105 5.58 -11.76 -16.74
N TYR A 106 6.53 -10.96 -16.28
CA TYR A 106 7.12 -11.13 -14.96
C TYR A 106 6.08 -10.88 -13.87
N ALA A 107 5.37 -9.76 -13.95
CA ALA A 107 4.34 -9.40 -12.97
C ALA A 107 3.21 -10.44 -12.90
N GLN A 108 2.85 -11.07 -14.03
CA GLN A 108 1.84 -12.14 -14.07
C GLN A 108 2.27 -13.41 -13.32
N LYS A 109 3.58 -13.61 -13.11
CA LYS A 109 4.12 -14.77 -12.39
C LYS A 109 4.33 -14.52 -10.90
N LEU A 110 4.10 -13.29 -10.43
CA LEU A 110 4.23 -12.97 -9.02
C LEU A 110 3.19 -13.74 -8.20
N GLU A 111 3.64 -14.25 -7.06
CA GLU A 111 2.75 -14.95 -6.14
C GLU A 111 1.65 -13.99 -5.67
N ASN A 112 0.42 -14.48 -5.51
CA ASN A 112 -0.75 -13.71 -5.12
C ASN A 112 -1.29 -12.70 -6.15
N ALA A 113 -0.60 -12.41 -7.26
CA ALA A 113 -1.17 -11.61 -8.34
C ALA A 113 -2.36 -12.34 -8.97
N ARG A 114 -3.56 -11.76 -8.89
CA ARG A 114 -4.78 -12.33 -9.50
C ARG A 114 -4.90 -11.93 -10.96
N GLU A 115 -4.58 -10.68 -11.27
CA GLU A 115 -4.70 -10.09 -12.59
C GLU A 115 -3.66 -8.99 -12.73
N VAL A 116 -3.11 -8.83 -13.95
CA VAL A 116 -2.13 -7.81 -14.27
C VAL A 116 -2.62 -7.00 -15.47
N VAL A 117 -2.72 -5.69 -15.28
CA VAL A 117 -3.07 -4.72 -16.30
C VAL A 117 -1.82 -3.91 -16.62
N ASN A 118 -1.28 -4.08 -17.82
CA ASN A 118 -0.05 -3.42 -18.25
C ASN A 118 -0.38 -2.22 -19.17
N GLU A 119 -0.37 -1.03 -18.58
CA GLU A 119 -0.64 0.25 -19.23
C GLU A 119 0.64 1.08 -19.42
N MET A 120 1.81 0.43 -19.36
CA MET A 120 3.07 1.11 -19.64
C MET A 120 3.13 1.61 -21.08
N THR A 121 3.78 2.74 -21.28
CA THR A 121 4.04 3.30 -22.62
C THR A 121 5.46 3.02 -23.06
N VAL A 122 5.68 2.89 -24.37
CA VAL A 122 7.04 2.83 -24.93
C VAL A 122 7.46 4.24 -25.30
N GLY A 123 8.59 4.71 -24.78
CA GLY A 123 9.07 6.06 -25.04
C GLY A 123 10.11 6.57 -24.06
N GLU A 124 10.36 7.88 -24.10
CA GLU A 124 11.23 8.56 -23.15
C GLU A 124 10.58 8.64 -21.77
N PHE A 125 11.41 8.63 -20.71
CA PHE A 125 10.94 8.74 -19.34
C PHE A 125 10.31 10.12 -19.08
N SER A 126 9.18 10.15 -18.37
CA SER A 126 8.51 11.40 -18.03
C SER A 126 9.43 12.37 -17.29
N SER A 127 9.42 13.62 -17.73
CA SER A 127 10.13 14.71 -17.06
C SER A 127 9.57 14.99 -15.66
N PHE A 128 10.37 15.62 -14.80
CA PHE A 128 9.93 16.02 -13.45
C PHE A 128 8.69 16.94 -13.47
N GLY A 129 8.58 17.79 -14.48
CA GLY A 129 7.41 18.66 -14.68
C GLY A 129 6.13 17.88 -14.99
N ALA A 130 6.21 16.86 -15.86
CA ALA A 130 5.08 15.99 -16.17
C ALA A 130 4.56 15.27 -14.92
N ARG A 131 5.47 14.71 -14.10
CA ARG A 131 5.12 14.03 -12.84
C ARG A 131 4.48 14.95 -11.80
N THR A 132 4.93 16.20 -11.74
CA THR A 132 4.32 17.22 -10.86
C THR A 132 2.91 17.54 -11.31
N ASN A 133 2.70 17.71 -12.62
CA ASN A 133 1.37 17.91 -13.19
C ASN A 133 0.44 16.72 -12.92
N ASP A 134 0.93 15.48 -13.03
CA ASP A 134 0.16 14.28 -12.73
C ASP A 134 -0.26 14.23 -11.25
N THR A 135 0.62 14.57 -10.31
CA THR A 135 0.26 14.64 -8.88
C THR A 135 -0.87 15.63 -8.62
N TYR A 136 -0.82 16.79 -9.30
CA TYR A 136 -1.87 17.79 -9.23
C TYR A 136 -3.18 17.29 -9.87
N LEU A 137 -3.10 16.61 -11.02
CA LEU A 137 -4.25 15.97 -11.66
C LEU A 137 -4.89 14.89 -10.77
N THR A 138 -4.09 14.01 -10.16
CA THR A 138 -4.59 13.03 -9.16
C THR A 138 -5.37 13.73 -8.06
N THR A 139 -4.88 14.86 -7.55
CA THR A 139 -5.56 15.61 -6.48
C THR A 139 -6.90 16.17 -6.95
N LYS A 140 -6.96 16.74 -8.15
CA LYS A 140 -8.20 17.22 -8.76
C LYS A 140 -9.21 16.09 -8.98
N VAL A 141 -8.77 14.94 -9.50
CA VAL A 141 -9.64 13.78 -9.70
C VAL A 141 -10.18 13.26 -8.38
N LYS A 142 -9.32 13.12 -7.36
CA LYS A 142 -9.76 12.72 -6.02
C LYS A 142 -10.79 13.69 -5.43
N ALA A 143 -10.58 15.00 -5.61
CA ALA A 143 -11.54 16.00 -5.18
C ALA A 143 -12.88 15.90 -5.93
N ALA A 144 -12.85 15.66 -7.25
CA ALA A 144 -14.06 15.46 -8.05
C ALA A 144 -14.84 14.21 -7.60
N LEU A 145 -14.14 13.10 -7.28
CA LEU A 145 -14.77 11.89 -6.74
C LEU A 145 -15.37 12.11 -5.35
N ALA A 146 -14.69 12.86 -4.49
CA ALA A 146 -15.18 13.17 -3.15
C ALA A 146 -16.46 14.01 -3.14
N GLY A 147 -16.75 14.73 -4.23
CA GLY A 147 -18.01 15.46 -4.43
C GLY A 147 -19.19 14.59 -4.83
N ILE A 148 -19.01 13.29 -5.10
CA ILE A 148 -20.10 12.39 -5.48
C ILE A 148 -20.81 11.86 -4.23
N GLU A 149 -22.04 12.31 -4.02
CA GLU A 149 -22.86 11.83 -2.90
C GLU A 149 -23.22 10.35 -3.03
N GLY A 150 -23.20 9.64 -1.90
CA GLY A 150 -23.61 8.23 -1.83
C GLY A 150 -22.65 7.25 -2.52
N MET A 151 -21.42 7.66 -2.84
CA MET A 151 -20.37 6.76 -3.35
C MET A 151 -19.22 6.65 -2.33
N PRO A 152 -18.75 5.43 -2.04
CA PRO A 152 -17.55 5.23 -1.21
C PRO A 152 -16.28 5.59 -1.99
N TRP A 153 -16.04 6.88 -2.20
CA TRP A 153 -14.89 7.39 -2.96
C TRP A 153 -13.54 6.96 -2.37
N ASN A 154 -13.49 6.74 -1.06
CA ASN A 154 -12.32 6.22 -0.34
C ASN A 154 -11.95 4.78 -0.76
N SER A 155 -12.92 4.03 -1.27
CA SER A 155 -12.72 2.68 -1.80
C SER A 155 -12.19 2.71 -3.24
N ILE A 156 -12.08 3.87 -3.88
CA ILE A 156 -11.50 4.01 -5.22
C ILE A 156 -10.07 4.55 -5.10
N LYS A 157 -9.12 3.77 -5.61
CA LYS A 157 -7.72 4.16 -5.76
C LYS A 157 -7.54 4.81 -7.12
N VAL A 158 -7.02 6.04 -7.08
CA VAL A 158 -6.74 6.85 -8.27
C VAL A 158 -5.23 6.99 -8.42
N THR A 159 -4.74 6.64 -9.59
CA THR A 159 -3.35 6.86 -10.02
C THR A 159 -3.34 7.62 -11.33
N THR A 160 -2.40 8.54 -11.54
CA THR A 160 -2.23 9.22 -12.83
C THR A 160 -0.80 9.13 -13.33
N GLU A 161 -0.66 8.96 -14.64
CA GLU A 161 0.63 8.94 -15.34
C GLU A 161 0.44 9.55 -16.73
N ALA A 162 1.28 10.51 -17.12
CA ALA A 162 1.23 11.16 -18.43
C ALA A 162 -0.19 11.63 -18.83
N GLN A 163 -0.87 12.32 -17.91
CA GLN A 163 -2.26 12.79 -18.07
C GLN A 163 -3.33 11.69 -18.23
N ALA A 164 -2.95 10.41 -18.14
CA ALA A 164 -3.88 9.30 -18.05
C ALA A 164 -4.29 9.06 -16.60
N VAL A 165 -5.58 8.89 -16.35
CA VAL A 165 -6.14 8.54 -15.04
C VAL A 165 -6.49 7.06 -15.03
N TYR A 166 -5.98 6.34 -14.05
CA TYR A 166 -6.31 4.93 -13.81
C TYR A 166 -7.15 4.84 -12.54
N LEU A 167 -8.34 4.27 -12.68
CA LEU A 167 -9.29 4.10 -11.57
C LEU A 167 -9.37 2.62 -11.19
N MET A 168 -9.03 2.31 -9.94
CA MET A 168 -9.06 0.95 -9.38
C MET A 168 -9.99 0.93 -8.18
N GLY A 169 -10.76 -0.15 -8.01
CA GLY A 169 -11.81 -0.18 -7.01
C GLY A 169 -12.65 -1.43 -7.13
N VAL A 170 -13.17 -1.94 -6.00
CA VAL A 170 -14.29 -2.89 -6.02
C VAL A 170 -15.57 -2.06 -5.99
N VAL A 171 -16.28 -2.03 -7.12
CA VAL A 171 -17.41 -1.10 -7.37
C VAL A 171 -18.51 -1.80 -8.15
N THR A 172 -19.72 -1.26 -8.13
CA THR A 172 -20.78 -1.69 -9.07
C THR A 172 -20.62 -0.97 -10.41
N GLU A 173 -21.32 -1.43 -11.46
CA GLU A 173 -21.25 -0.79 -12.79
C GLU A 173 -21.64 0.69 -12.71
N SER A 174 -22.72 1.01 -12.00
CA SER A 174 -23.18 2.39 -11.81
C SER A 174 -22.18 3.26 -11.04
N GLU A 175 -21.49 2.69 -10.04
CA GLU A 175 -20.44 3.40 -9.30
C GLU A 175 -19.23 3.67 -10.21
N GLY A 176 -18.78 2.67 -10.97
CA GLY A 176 -17.67 2.80 -11.90
C GLY A 176 -17.93 3.82 -13.02
N GLU A 177 -19.16 3.88 -13.53
CA GLU A 177 -19.58 4.86 -14.53
C GLU A 177 -19.54 6.28 -13.97
N ARG A 178 -20.16 6.51 -12.81
CA ARG A 178 -20.14 7.83 -12.14
C ARG A 178 -18.71 8.28 -11.82
N ALA A 179 -17.86 7.37 -11.35
CA ALA A 179 -16.45 7.68 -11.07
C ALA A 179 -15.68 8.03 -12.35
N THR A 180 -15.94 7.30 -13.45
CA THR A 180 -15.35 7.61 -14.77
C THR A 180 -15.80 8.98 -15.26
N GLU A 181 -17.09 9.31 -15.12
CA GLU A 181 -17.66 10.60 -15.52
C GLU A 181 -17.01 11.77 -14.77
N ALA A 182 -16.90 11.65 -13.45
CA ALA A 182 -16.25 12.66 -12.64
C ALA A 182 -14.77 12.82 -13.01
N ALA A 183 -14.05 11.72 -13.27
CA ALA A 183 -12.65 11.79 -13.67
C ALA A 183 -12.45 12.45 -15.05
N ARG A 184 -13.27 12.10 -16.05
CA ARG A 184 -13.10 12.60 -17.43
C ARG A 184 -13.44 14.08 -17.59
N THR A 185 -14.26 14.64 -16.69
CA THR A 185 -14.64 16.06 -16.70
C THR A 185 -13.57 16.96 -16.06
N VAL A 186 -12.56 16.39 -15.40
CA VAL A 186 -11.45 17.14 -14.82
C VAL A 186 -10.55 17.70 -15.93
N GLY A 187 -10.40 19.01 -15.96
CA GLY A 187 -9.52 19.69 -16.92
C GLY A 187 -8.06 19.21 -16.81
N GLY A 188 -7.51 18.78 -17.95
CA GLY A 188 -6.14 18.29 -18.10
C GLY A 188 -6.01 16.77 -18.15
N VAL A 189 -7.10 16.03 -17.93
CA VAL A 189 -7.17 14.57 -18.13
C VAL A 189 -7.21 14.26 -19.63
N GLY A 190 -6.26 13.45 -20.11
CA GLY A 190 -6.16 13.03 -21.51
C GLY A 190 -6.89 11.71 -21.79
N LYS A 191 -6.81 10.74 -20.87
CA LYS A 191 -7.58 9.48 -20.95
C LYS A 191 -7.97 8.98 -19.56
N VAL A 192 -9.06 8.22 -19.48
CA VAL A 192 -9.45 7.50 -18.26
C VAL A 192 -9.49 6.01 -18.57
N VAL A 193 -8.71 5.23 -17.82
CA VAL A 193 -8.64 3.78 -17.93
C VAL A 193 -9.31 3.17 -16.70
N LYS A 194 -10.32 2.34 -16.95
CA LYS A 194 -11.09 1.65 -15.92
C LYS A 194 -10.41 0.34 -15.57
N VAL A 195 -9.91 0.24 -14.35
CA VAL A 195 -9.23 -0.95 -13.80
C VAL A 195 -10.00 -1.45 -12.58
N PHE A 196 -11.33 -1.43 -12.69
CA PHE A 196 -12.25 -1.81 -11.63
C PHE A 196 -12.40 -3.33 -11.51
N ASP A 197 -12.84 -3.75 -10.33
CA ASP A 197 -13.48 -5.03 -10.07
C ASP A 197 -14.97 -4.80 -9.93
N TYR A 198 -15.74 -5.25 -10.91
CA TYR A 198 -17.18 -5.09 -10.89
C TYR A 198 -17.84 -6.17 -10.03
N ILE A 199 -18.70 -5.74 -9.11
CA ILE A 199 -19.51 -6.62 -8.24
C ILE A 199 -21.00 -6.33 -8.40
N SER A 200 -21.84 -7.30 -8.04
CA SER A 200 -23.30 -7.11 -8.01
C SER A 200 -23.73 -6.23 -6.83
N GLU A 201 -24.91 -5.62 -6.92
CA GLU A 201 -25.48 -4.83 -5.81
C GLU A 201 -25.71 -5.65 -4.54
N ASP A 202 -26.03 -6.94 -4.67
CA ASP A 202 -26.22 -7.83 -3.52
C ASP A 202 -24.89 -8.13 -2.83
N GLU A 203 -23.82 -8.34 -3.59
CA GLU A 203 -22.49 -8.55 -3.04
C GLU A 203 -21.94 -7.28 -2.40
N ARG A 204 -22.22 -6.11 -3.00
CA ARG A 204 -21.88 -4.80 -2.41
C ARG A 204 -22.48 -4.65 -1.01
N LYS A 205 -23.77 -4.94 -0.85
CA LYS A 205 -24.47 -4.86 0.44
C LYS A 205 -23.86 -5.81 1.49
N ARG A 206 -23.42 -7.00 1.08
CA ARG A 206 -22.74 -7.95 1.99
C ARG A 206 -21.39 -7.40 2.46
N LEU A 207 -20.59 -6.85 1.55
CA LEU A 207 -19.29 -6.27 1.89
C LEU A 207 -19.45 -5.03 2.79
N ASP A 208 -20.44 -4.18 2.53
CA ASP A 208 -20.82 -3.05 3.39
C ASP A 208 -21.21 -3.50 4.82
N ALA A 209 -22.05 -4.53 4.91
CA ALA A 209 -22.49 -5.07 6.19
C ALA A 209 -21.33 -5.67 6.99
N ASN A 210 -20.42 -6.39 6.33
CA ASN A 210 -19.23 -6.99 6.95
C ASN A 210 -18.22 -5.94 7.44
N ALA A 211 -18.03 -4.85 6.68
CA ALA A 211 -17.19 -3.72 7.09
C ALA A 211 -17.75 -3.02 8.35
N SER A 212 -19.07 -2.91 8.46
CA SER A 212 -19.76 -2.29 9.60
C SER A 212 -19.77 -3.17 10.85
N SER A 213 -19.72 -4.50 10.71
CA SER A 213 -19.82 -5.46 11.83
C SER A 213 -18.47 -5.89 12.43
N THR A 214 -17.34 -5.52 11.81
CA THR A 214 -15.99 -5.80 12.34
C THR A 214 -15.58 -4.83 13.47
N ASN A 215 -16.49 -4.00 13.98
CA ASN A 215 -16.25 -3.08 15.10
C ASN A 215 -17.08 -3.52 16.33
N PRO A 216 -16.48 -4.09 17.40
CA PRO A 216 -17.21 -4.35 18.63
C PRO A 216 -17.51 -3.01 19.29
N SER A 217 -18.69 -2.48 19.01
CA SER A 217 -19.28 -1.44 19.83
C SER A 217 -19.56 -2.07 21.18
N THR A 218 -18.77 -1.73 22.20
CA THR A 218 -19.13 -1.96 23.60
C THR A 218 -20.39 -1.17 23.89
N THR A 219 -21.56 -1.78 23.67
CA THR A 219 -22.79 -1.39 24.33
C THR A 219 -22.61 -1.76 25.79
N SER A 220 -22.05 -0.84 26.58
CA SER A 220 -22.20 -0.87 28.04
C SER A 220 -23.66 -0.58 28.36
N GLU A 221 -24.48 -1.62 28.31
CA GLU A 221 -25.81 -1.61 28.89
C GLU A 221 -25.64 -1.61 30.40
N ALA A 222 -25.99 -0.48 31.02
CA ALA A 222 -26.08 -0.36 32.46
C ALA A 222 -27.23 -1.24 32.96
N SER A 223 -26.91 -2.28 33.73
CA SER A 223 -27.87 -2.92 34.63
C SER A 223 -27.22 -3.16 35.99
N GLN A 224 -27.67 -2.37 36.96
CA GLN A 224 -27.37 -2.51 38.38
C GLN A 224 -28.06 -3.76 38.97
N GLY A 225 -27.42 -4.45 39.91
CA GLY A 225 -28.09 -5.31 40.90
C GLY A 225 -27.43 -6.67 41.16
N ALA A 226 -26.61 -6.76 42.21
CA ALA A 226 -26.13 -7.99 42.85
C ALA A 226 -27.29 -8.69 43.65
N PRO A 227 -27.19 -9.94 44.18
CA PRO A 227 -26.05 -10.51 44.91
C PRO A 227 -25.70 -12.01 44.64
N ALA A 228 -24.58 -12.43 45.25
CA ALA A 228 -23.91 -13.72 45.16
C ALA A 228 -24.70 -14.94 45.71
N PRO A 229 -24.19 -16.17 45.49
CA PRO A 229 -23.93 -17.04 46.63
C PRO A 229 -22.55 -17.76 46.60
N GLN A 230 -22.08 -18.08 47.81
CA GLN A 230 -20.86 -18.81 48.14
C GLN A 230 -21.08 -20.34 48.15
N GLY A 231 -20.03 -21.13 47.88
CA GLY A 231 -19.95 -22.57 48.16
C GLY A 231 -18.66 -23.23 47.64
N THR A 232 -17.98 -24.00 48.50
CA THR A 232 -16.54 -24.37 48.56
C THR A 232 -16.16 -25.69 47.82
N PRO A 233 -14.85 -26.11 47.77
CA PRO A 233 -14.25 -26.97 46.73
C PRO A 233 -14.16 -28.47 47.07
N THR A 234 -13.80 -29.30 46.09
CA THR A 234 -13.18 -30.63 46.32
C THR A 234 -12.20 -30.96 45.19
N ALA A 235 -11.00 -31.40 45.58
CA ALA A 235 -9.84 -31.66 44.75
C ALA A 235 -9.69 -33.14 44.35
N THR A 236 -8.64 -33.40 43.53
CA THR A 236 -7.89 -34.68 43.33
C THR A 236 -8.32 -35.44 42.05
N GLN A 237 -7.46 -35.79 41.08
CA GLN A 237 -6.11 -36.37 41.17
C GLN A 237 -5.35 -36.27 39.82
N ALA A 238 -4.01 -36.20 39.88
CA ALA A 238 -3.06 -36.45 38.77
C ALA A 238 -2.25 -37.73 39.07
N PRO A 239 -1.56 -38.34 38.07
CA PRO A 239 -0.09 -38.23 38.03
C PRO A 239 0.47 -38.15 36.58
N ALA A 240 1.41 -37.24 36.26
CA ALA A 240 2.89 -37.32 36.35
C ALA A 240 3.57 -38.09 35.16
N PRO A 241 4.90 -38.00 34.93
CA PRO A 241 5.52 -37.03 34.02
C PRO A 241 6.46 -37.67 32.97
N VAL A 242 6.93 -36.92 31.96
CA VAL A 242 8.13 -37.30 31.18
C VAL A 242 9.18 -36.20 31.18
N THR A 243 10.38 -36.59 31.59
CA THR A 243 11.58 -35.82 31.88
C THR A 243 12.45 -35.60 30.64
N SER A 244 13.13 -34.46 30.61
CA SER A 244 14.16 -34.02 29.66
C SER A 244 15.48 -34.81 29.76
N ALA A 245 16.20 -35.04 28.64
CA ALA A 245 17.68 -34.90 28.52
C ALA A 245 18.23 -35.43 27.17
N ALA A 246 19.19 -34.69 26.59
CA ALA A 246 20.22 -35.13 25.62
C ALA A 246 21.57 -35.28 26.39
N PRO A 247 22.77 -35.53 25.80
CA PRO A 247 23.21 -36.09 24.49
C PRO A 247 24.28 -37.24 24.61
N GLY A 248 24.69 -37.89 23.52
CA GLY A 248 25.93 -38.71 23.48
C GLY A 248 26.09 -39.72 22.32
N GLN A 249 27.03 -39.46 21.39
CA GLN A 249 27.68 -40.42 20.45
C GLN A 249 28.73 -41.31 21.19
N PRO A 250 29.42 -42.33 20.60
CA PRO A 250 29.74 -42.61 19.17
C PRO A 250 29.71 -44.11 18.73
N GLY A 251 29.94 -44.40 17.43
CA GLY A 251 30.43 -45.73 17.02
C GLY A 251 30.13 -46.21 15.59
N ALA A 252 31.09 -45.98 14.69
CA ALA A 252 31.60 -46.85 13.60
C ALA A 252 30.65 -47.66 12.69
N GLY A 253 30.83 -47.49 11.36
CA GLY A 253 30.40 -48.45 10.34
C GLY A 253 30.41 -47.88 8.92
N ALA A 254 31.55 -47.94 8.25
CA ALA A 254 31.76 -47.51 6.87
C ALA A 254 30.94 -48.32 5.85
N THR A 255 30.56 -47.71 4.71
CA THR A 255 30.90 -48.19 3.35
C THR A 255 30.57 -47.08 2.33
N VAL A 256 31.59 -46.68 1.57
CA VAL A 256 31.57 -45.75 0.44
C VAL A 256 31.46 -46.54 -0.87
N SER A 257 30.78 -46.00 -1.88
CA SER A 257 31.22 -46.03 -3.30
C SER A 257 30.25 -45.28 -4.25
N PRO A 258 30.73 -44.84 -5.44
CA PRO A 258 30.26 -43.65 -6.14
C PRO A 258 29.41 -43.97 -7.39
N THR A 259 28.72 -42.97 -7.95
CA THR A 259 28.16 -43.06 -9.32
C THR A 259 28.51 -41.83 -10.14
N THR A 260 29.66 -41.96 -10.80
CA THR A 260 30.04 -41.63 -12.18
C THR A 260 29.09 -40.79 -13.06
N SER A 261 29.61 -39.65 -13.52
CA SER A 261 29.19 -38.86 -14.68
C SER A 261 29.35 -39.62 -16.02
N PRO A 262 28.57 -39.29 -17.06
CA PRO A 262 28.98 -39.54 -18.44
C PRO A 262 29.43 -38.26 -19.16
N ALA A 263 30.51 -38.41 -19.91
CA ALA A 263 31.18 -37.40 -20.72
C ALA A 263 30.51 -37.14 -22.09
N LEU A 264 30.81 -35.97 -22.63
CA LEU A 264 30.48 -35.44 -23.96
C LEU A 264 31.27 -36.13 -25.09
N PRO A 265 30.75 -36.15 -26.34
CA PRO A 265 31.62 -36.18 -27.52
C PRO A 265 31.29 -35.08 -28.56
N PRO A 266 32.18 -34.86 -29.57
CA PRO A 266 32.43 -33.54 -30.15
C PRO A 266 31.81 -33.28 -31.55
N GLY A 267 31.77 -31.99 -31.89
CA GLY A 267 31.89 -31.32 -33.20
C GLY A 267 31.40 -32.00 -34.49
N ARG A 268 30.55 -31.28 -35.25
CA ARG A 268 30.42 -31.44 -36.70
C ARG A 268 30.19 -30.10 -37.39
N GLN A 269 31.09 -29.76 -38.30
CA GLN A 269 31.02 -28.64 -39.23
C GLN A 269 30.47 -29.11 -40.61
N LEU A 270 29.76 -28.19 -41.29
CA LEU A 270 29.60 -28.01 -42.75
C LEU A 270 28.67 -28.98 -43.52
N PRO A 271 28.15 -28.62 -44.72
CA PRO A 271 28.56 -27.56 -45.68
C PRO A 271 27.90 -26.18 -45.53
#